data_AF-A0A7I9VIV5-F1
#
_entry.id   AF-A0A7I9VIV5-F1
#
_cell.length_a   1.000
_cell.length_b   1.000
_cell.length_c   1.000
_cell.angle_alpha   90.00
_cell.angle_beta   90.00
_cell.angle_gamma   90.00
#
_symmetry.space_group_name_H-M   'P 1'
#
loop_
_entity.id
_entity.type
_entity.pdbx_description
1 polymer ?
#
loop_
_entity_poly.entity_id
_entity_poly.type
_entity_poly.pdbx_seq_one_letter_code
_entity_poly.pdbx_strand_id
1 'polypeptide(L)'
;MRRRETVLSLGAALVTAALSAAVALGACAGPRATPRPAAAAQGAHPEVDTGLATCAECHAEVTPEVAAQWRGGRHGVALVKCFICHGSTGADFRARPEPAGCGSCHPVQAAGAAQARCFDCHAPHALAAKGTSPHPAPPRS
;
A
#
# COMPACT_ATOMS: atom_id res chain seq x y z
N MET A 1 55.52 -25.01 -21.08
CA MET A 1 54.69 -24.58 -22.23
C MET A 1 54.12 -25.81 -22.93
N ARG A 2 52.80 -25.81 -23.23
CA ARG A 2 52.07 -26.71 -24.16
C ARG A 2 51.97 -28.20 -23.73
N ARG A 3 50.84 -28.91 -23.76
CA ARG A 3 49.53 -28.75 -24.43
C ARG A 3 48.39 -29.27 -23.55
N ARG A 4 47.21 -28.70 -23.80
CA ARG A 4 45.88 -29.09 -23.32
C ARG A 4 45.42 -30.34 -24.06
N GLU A 5 44.75 -31.27 -23.39
CA GLU A 5 43.91 -32.29 -24.02
C GLU A 5 42.54 -32.26 -23.35
N THR A 6 41.59 -31.73 -24.11
CA THR A 6 40.15 -31.69 -23.89
C THR A 6 39.57 -33.06 -24.22
N VAL A 7 38.73 -33.64 -23.35
CA VAL A 7 37.78 -34.68 -23.79
C VAL A 7 36.39 -34.34 -23.26
N LEU A 8 35.58 -33.96 -24.23
CA LEU A 8 34.17 -33.64 -24.19
C LEU A 8 33.40 -34.96 -24.37
N SER A 9 32.51 -35.29 -23.44
CA SER A 9 31.57 -36.41 -23.62
C SER A 9 30.14 -35.90 -23.42
N LEU A 10 29.53 -35.48 -24.53
CA LEU A 10 28.08 -35.39 -24.68
C LEU A 10 27.50 -36.82 -24.73
N GLY A 11 26.58 -37.13 -23.81
CA GLY A 11 25.70 -38.29 -23.89
C GLY A 11 24.26 -37.83 -24.08
N ALA A 12 23.71 -38.08 -25.26
CA ALA A 12 22.39 -37.65 -25.69
C ALA A 12 21.28 -38.67 -25.37
N ALA A 13 20.04 -38.16 -25.40
CA ALA A 13 18.79 -38.81 -25.80
C ALA A 13 18.18 -39.89 -24.87
N LEU A 14 17.03 -39.62 -24.23
CA LEU A 14 15.66 -39.76 -24.78
C LEU A 14 15.20 -41.22 -24.97
N VAL A 15 14.62 -41.79 -23.91
CA VAL A 15 13.83 -43.05 -23.86
C VAL A 15 12.96 -42.88 -22.60
N THR A 16 11.63 -42.91 -22.51
CA THR A 16 10.50 -43.31 -23.36
C THR A 16 9.25 -42.69 -22.72
N ALA A 17 8.36 -42.12 -23.53
CA ALA A 17 6.98 -41.82 -23.15
C ALA A 17 6.15 -43.11 -23.18
N ALA A 18 5.27 -43.31 -22.19
CA ALA A 18 3.88 -43.80 -22.31
C ALA A 18 3.36 -44.47 -21.01
N LEU A 19 2.03 -44.41 -20.84
CA LEU A 19 1.18 -45.07 -19.84
C LEU A 19 1.24 -44.47 -18.42
N SER A 20 0.19 -43.83 -17.91
CA SER A 20 -1.15 -44.41 -17.83
C SER A 20 -2.22 -43.32 -17.71
N ALA A 21 -3.21 -43.39 -18.59
CA ALA A 21 -4.50 -42.74 -18.41
C ALA A 21 -5.24 -43.44 -17.27
N ALA A 22 -5.58 -42.69 -16.22
CA ALA A 22 -6.45 -43.17 -15.15
C ALA A 22 -7.50 -42.10 -14.81
N VAL A 23 -8.73 -42.43 -15.22
CA VAL A 23 -9.99 -42.20 -14.51
C VAL A 23 -10.40 -40.75 -14.26
N ALA A 24 -11.18 -40.24 -15.21
CA ALA A 24 -12.12 -39.15 -15.01
C ALA A 24 -13.33 -39.65 -14.20
N LEU A 25 -13.45 -39.23 -12.93
CA LEU A 25 -14.71 -39.16 -12.18
C LEU A 25 -14.43 -38.43 -10.85
N GLY A 26 -14.80 -37.15 -10.74
CA GLY A 26 -14.70 -36.45 -9.46
C GLY A 26 -14.85 -34.93 -9.51
N ALA A 27 -16.07 -34.49 -9.24
CA ALA A 27 -16.44 -33.18 -8.67
C ALA A 27 -16.18 -31.91 -9.51
N CYS A 28 -17.26 -31.34 -10.04
CA CYS A 28 -17.41 -29.90 -10.24
C CYS A 28 -17.40 -29.16 -8.88
N ALA A 29 -16.30 -29.23 -8.16
CA ALA A 29 -16.02 -28.30 -7.07
C ALA A 29 -15.21 -27.16 -7.69
N GLY A 30 -15.92 -26.21 -8.30
CA GLY A 30 -15.32 -24.90 -8.61
C GLY A 30 -14.70 -24.32 -7.34
N PRO A 31 -13.65 -23.47 -7.46
CA PRO A 31 -13.05 -22.84 -6.29
C PRO A 31 -14.15 -22.23 -5.45
N ARG A 32 -14.26 -22.66 -4.17
CA ARG A 32 -15.12 -21.99 -3.21
C ARG A 32 -14.64 -20.54 -3.19
N ALA A 33 -15.44 -19.65 -3.75
CA ALA A 33 -15.28 -18.23 -3.52
C ALA A 33 -15.24 -18.08 -2.01
N THR A 34 -14.08 -17.68 -1.46
CA THR A 34 -14.03 -17.20 -0.10
C THR A 34 -15.10 -16.12 0.01
N PRO A 35 -15.93 -16.12 1.07
CA PRO A 35 -16.84 -15.02 1.30
C PRO A 35 -16.01 -13.75 1.26
N ARG A 36 -16.18 -12.94 0.21
CA ARG A 36 -15.64 -11.58 0.18
C ARG A 36 -16.18 -10.94 1.44
N PRO A 37 -15.34 -10.50 2.39
CA PRO A 37 -15.83 -9.85 3.59
C PRO A 37 -16.81 -8.77 3.15
N ALA A 38 -18.00 -8.78 3.76
CA ALA A 38 -19.02 -7.77 3.55
C ALA A 38 -18.29 -6.43 3.55
N ALA A 39 -18.43 -5.65 2.48
CA ALA A 39 -17.77 -4.37 2.33
C ALA A 39 -17.96 -3.60 3.63
N ALA A 40 -16.89 -3.50 4.43
CA ALA A 40 -16.93 -2.79 5.69
C ALA A 40 -17.53 -1.42 5.39
N ALA A 41 -18.50 -1.01 6.21
CA ALA A 41 -19.08 0.32 6.15
C ALA A 41 -17.95 1.31 5.88
N GLN A 42 -18.11 2.12 4.84
CA GLN A 42 -17.08 3.02 4.31
C GLN A 42 -16.61 3.94 5.45
N GLY A 43 -15.54 3.55 6.15
CA GLY A 43 -15.17 4.22 7.39
C GLY A 43 -14.41 3.41 8.43
N ALA A 44 -14.39 2.07 8.38
CA ALA A 44 -13.57 1.24 9.28
C ALA A 44 -12.34 0.66 8.56
N HIS A 45 -11.24 0.49 9.30
CA HIS A 45 -10.12 -0.31 8.83
C HIS A 45 -10.52 -1.80 8.89
N PRO A 46 -10.21 -2.62 7.87
CA PRO A 46 -10.45 -4.06 7.97
C PRO A 46 -9.73 -4.67 9.18
N GLU A 47 -10.31 -5.69 9.79
CA GLU A 47 -9.63 -6.47 10.82
C GLU A 47 -8.43 -7.17 10.18
N VAL A 48 -7.23 -6.88 10.67
CA VAL A 48 -5.96 -7.45 10.22
C VAL A 48 -5.09 -7.72 11.44
N ASP A 49 -4.24 -8.75 11.38
CA ASP A 49 -3.28 -9.01 12.43
C ASP A 49 -2.21 -7.90 12.46
N THR A 50 -2.40 -6.90 13.33
CA THR A 50 -1.48 -5.77 13.50
C THR A 50 -0.21 -6.13 14.26
N GLY A 51 -0.06 -7.37 14.73
CA GLY A 51 1.07 -7.82 15.54
C GLY A 51 2.38 -8.01 14.76
N LEU A 52 2.31 -8.10 13.42
CA LEU A 52 3.45 -8.50 12.59
C LEU A 52 3.90 -7.46 11.55
N ALA A 53 3.06 -6.50 11.20
CA ALA A 53 3.36 -5.51 10.17
C ALA A 53 2.89 -4.11 10.57
N THR A 54 3.74 -3.11 10.33
CA THR A 54 3.37 -1.69 10.42
C THR A 54 2.36 -1.32 9.33
N CYS A 55 1.63 -0.23 9.54
CA CYS A 55 0.70 0.30 8.53
C CYS A 55 1.39 0.45 7.17
N ALA A 56 2.61 0.99 7.15
CA ALA A 56 3.36 1.25 5.93
C ALA A 56 3.84 -0.03 5.23
N GLU A 57 4.08 -1.12 5.95
CA GLU A 57 4.48 -2.41 5.38
C GLU A 57 3.30 -3.08 4.68
N CYS A 58 2.17 -3.24 5.38
CA CYS A 58 0.96 -3.81 4.77
C CYS A 58 0.46 -2.95 3.59
N HIS A 59 0.44 -1.62 3.75
CA HIS A 59 0.02 -0.74 2.67
C HIS A 59 1.03 -0.64 1.51
N ALA A 60 2.27 -1.09 1.68
CA ALA A 60 3.21 -1.24 0.57
C ALA A 60 2.75 -2.31 -0.43
N GLU A 61 2.04 -3.32 0.06
CA GLU A 61 1.56 -4.45 -0.73
C GLU A 61 0.13 -4.22 -1.21
N VAL A 62 -0.74 -3.73 -0.33
CA VAL A 62 -2.18 -3.58 -0.61
C VAL A 62 -2.49 -2.31 -1.39
N THR A 63 -1.74 -1.23 -1.15
CA THR A 63 -1.94 0.08 -1.82
C THR A 63 -0.59 0.74 -2.15
N PRO A 64 0.24 0.12 -3.01
CA PRO A 64 1.62 0.52 -3.24
C PRO A 64 1.78 2.00 -3.64
N GLU A 65 0.86 2.53 -4.45
CA GLU A 65 0.90 3.92 -4.90
C GLU A 65 0.65 4.90 -3.75
N VAL A 66 -0.29 4.57 -2.84
CA VAL A 66 -0.58 5.39 -1.65
C VAL A 66 0.61 5.41 -0.71
N ALA A 67 1.21 4.23 -0.46
CA ALA A 67 2.41 4.13 0.36
C ALA A 67 3.58 4.90 -0.25
N ALA A 68 3.76 4.84 -1.58
CA ALA A 68 4.80 5.60 -2.29
C ALA A 68 4.57 7.12 -2.20
N GLN A 69 3.33 7.59 -2.37
CA GLN A 69 2.98 9.01 -2.23
C GLN A 69 3.27 9.54 -0.82
N TRP A 70 2.89 8.78 0.21
CA TRP A 70 3.22 9.14 1.59
C TRP A 70 4.73 9.17 1.81
N ARG A 71 5.45 8.09 1.46
CA ARG A 71 6.92 7.98 1.62
C ARG A 71 7.67 9.12 0.95
N GLY A 72 7.28 9.49 -0.27
CA GLY A 72 7.88 10.59 -1.03
C GLY A 72 7.43 11.99 -0.60
N GLY A 73 6.32 12.08 0.14
CA GLY A 73 5.81 13.34 0.69
C GLY A 73 6.60 13.81 1.91
N ARG A 74 6.44 15.08 2.27
CA ARG A 74 7.14 15.67 3.44
C ARG A 74 6.88 14.91 4.74
N HIS A 75 5.66 14.41 4.92
CA HIS A 75 5.27 13.66 6.11
C HIS A 75 5.90 12.27 6.16
N GLY A 76 6.04 11.57 5.03
CA GLY A 76 6.76 10.30 5.00
C GLY A 76 8.26 10.46 5.22
N VAL A 77 8.87 11.49 4.61
CA VAL A 77 10.29 11.84 4.86
C VAL A 77 10.53 12.21 6.32
N ALA A 78 9.59 12.91 6.96
CA ALA A 78 9.63 13.24 8.38
C ALA A 78 9.10 12.13 9.30
N LEU A 79 8.81 10.93 8.77
CA LEU A 79 8.35 9.75 9.50
C LEU A 79 7.05 9.95 10.32
N VAL A 80 6.19 10.89 9.93
CA VAL A 80 4.86 11.07 10.52
C VAL A 80 4.01 9.84 10.17
N LYS A 81 3.72 9.03 11.19
CA LYS A 81 3.06 7.73 11.06
C LYS A 81 1.59 7.88 10.65
N CYS A 82 1.07 6.89 9.93
CA CYS A 82 -0.28 6.89 9.35
C CYS A 82 -1.37 7.17 10.41
N PHE A 83 -1.25 6.57 11.59
CA PHE A 83 -2.22 6.71 12.68
C PHE A 83 -2.33 8.13 13.23
N ILE A 84 -1.34 9.00 12.99
CA ILE A 84 -1.40 10.41 13.42
C ILE A 84 -2.55 11.14 12.70
N CYS A 85 -2.80 10.78 11.44
CA CYS A 85 -3.90 11.34 10.66
C CYS A 85 -5.14 10.45 10.69
N HIS A 86 -4.94 9.13 10.62
CA HIS A 86 -6.01 8.15 10.44
C HIS A 86 -6.55 7.56 11.74
N GLY A 87 -5.91 7.78 12.89
CA GLY A 87 -6.21 7.02 14.12
C GLY A 87 -5.68 5.58 14.07
N SER A 88 -5.93 4.82 15.14
CA SER A 88 -5.63 3.39 15.18
C SER A 88 -6.52 2.60 14.22
N THR A 89 -6.35 1.27 14.14
CA THR A 89 -7.25 0.39 13.39
C THR A 89 -8.60 0.17 14.11
N GLY A 90 -8.77 0.69 15.32
CA GLY A 90 -9.98 0.57 16.15
C GLY A 90 -11.02 1.67 15.90
N ALA A 91 -11.79 2.02 16.94
CA ALA A 91 -12.94 2.93 16.86
C ALA A 91 -12.58 4.39 16.49
N ASP A 92 -11.33 4.79 16.69
CA ASP A 92 -10.81 6.10 16.30
C ASP A 92 -10.36 6.16 14.84
N PHE A 93 -10.43 5.06 14.08
CA PHE A 93 -10.05 5.06 12.66
C PHE A 93 -10.87 6.07 11.85
N ARG A 94 -10.19 6.78 10.96
CA ARG A 94 -10.74 7.74 10.01
C ARG A 94 -10.14 7.47 8.64
N ALA A 95 -10.91 6.88 7.73
CA ALA A 95 -10.47 6.70 6.33
C ALA A 95 -10.13 8.04 5.65
N ARG A 96 -10.78 9.13 6.06
CA ARG A 96 -10.49 10.51 5.65
C ARG A 96 -10.28 11.37 6.90
N PRO A 97 -9.05 11.84 7.16
CA PRO A 97 -8.75 12.70 8.31
C PRO A 97 -9.50 14.04 8.26
N GLU A 98 -9.97 14.50 9.42
CA GLU A 98 -10.58 15.82 9.57
C GLU A 98 -9.50 16.92 9.74
N PRO A 99 -9.75 18.17 9.28
CA PRO A 99 -8.78 19.27 9.38
C PRO A 99 -8.28 19.54 10.81
N ALA A 100 -9.09 19.26 11.82
CA ALA A 100 -8.73 19.42 13.22
C ALA A 100 -7.45 18.66 13.61
N GLY A 101 -7.23 17.46 13.05
CA GLY A 101 -6.01 16.68 13.31
C GLY A 101 -4.74 17.37 12.81
N CYS A 102 -4.85 18.09 11.69
CA CYS A 102 -3.75 18.84 11.10
C CYS A 102 -3.34 20.05 11.96
N GLY A 103 -4.30 20.68 12.65
CA GLY A 103 -4.10 21.91 13.42
C GLY A 103 -3.16 21.74 14.63
N SER A 104 -2.94 20.52 15.10
CA SER A 104 -2.01 20.22 16.19
C SER A 104 -0.55 20.56 15.84
N CYS A 105 -0.15 20.37 14.58
CA CYS A 105 1.18 20.71 14.08
C CYS A 105 1.18 21.91 13.11
N HIS A 106 0.07 22.16 12.42
CA HIS A 106 -0.07 23.20 11.40
C HIS A 106 -1.21 24.19 11.73
N PRO A 107 -1.16 24.88 12.88
CA PRO A 107 -2.27 25.73 13.34
C PRO A 107 -2.54 26.91 12.40
N VAL A 108 -1.50 27.50 11.80
CA VAL A 108 -1.63 28.62 10.86
C VAL A 108 -2.31 28.18 9.55
N GLN A 109 -1.90 27.04 9.00
CA GLN A 109 -2.49 26.49 7.78
C GLN A 109 -3.93 26.04 8.01
N ALA A 110 -4.20 25.40 9.15
CA ALA A 110 -5.55 24.97 9.51
C ALA A 110 -6.51 26.16 9.70
N ALA A 111 -6.05 27.28 10.27
CA ALA A 111 -6.86 28.49 10.40
C ALA A 111 -7.23 29.13 9.04
N GLY A 112 -6.38 28.95 8.02
CA GLY A 112 -6.62 29.46 6.66
C GLY A 112 -7.55 28.60 5.81
N ALA A 113 -7.85 27.37 6.23
CA ALA A 113 -8.79 26.49 5.56
C ALA A 113 -10.23 26.90 5.92
N ALA A 114 -10.79 27.85 5.16
CA ALA A 114 -12.15 28.37 5.34
C ALA A 114 -13.21 27.29 5.03
N GLN A 115 -13.40 26.34 5.95
CA GLN A 115 -14.29 25.18 5.89
C GLN A 115 -14.02 24.16 4.76
N ALA A 116 -13.10 24.42 3.83
CA ALA A 116 -12.65 23.46 2.85
C ALA A 116 -11.81 22.34 3.50
N ARG A 117 -11.88 21.12 2.96
CA ARG A 117 -11.02 20.03 3.40
C ARG A 117 -9.64 20.23 2.79
N CYS A 118 -8.59 19.91 3.53
CA CYS A 118 -7.20 20.05 3.07
C CYS A 118 -6.98 19.38 1.70
N PHE A 119 -7.61 18.23 1.47
CA PHE A 119 -7.43 17.42 0.27
C PHE A 119 -8.22 17.91 -0.96
N ASP A 120 -9.09 18.91 -0.79
CA ASP A 120 -9.76 19.56 -1.92
C ASP A 120 -8.71 20.29 -2.78
N CYS A 121 -7.74 20.94 -2.14
CA CYS A 121 -6.64 21.65 -2.78
C CYS A 121 -5.31 20.88 -2.78
N HIS A 122 -5.08 19.94 -1.86
CA HIS A 122 -3.84 19.16 -1.79
C HIS A 122 -4.03 17.72 -2.28
N ALA A 123 -3.00 17.14 -2.88
CA ALA A 123 -2.97 15.71 -3.17
C ALA A 123 -2.97 14.92 -1.83
N PRO A 124 -3.81 13.89 -1.68
CA PRO A 124 -3.79 13.07 -0.47
C PRO A 124 -2.44 12.37 -0.31
N HIS A 125 -2.03 12.08 0.94
CA HIS A 125 -0.80 11.39 1.35
C HIS A 125 0.53 12.09 1.01
N ALA A 126 0.68 12.64 -0.20
CA ALA A 126 1.79 13.52 -0.56
C ALA A 126 1.64 14.91 0.07
N LEU A 127 0.40 15.36 0.29
CA LEU A 127 0.03 16.71 0.75
C LEU A 127 0.60 17.85 -0.11
N ALA A 128 0.98 17.55 -1.35
CA ALA A 128 1.43 18.53 -2.33
C ALA A 128 0.25 19.40 -2.79
N ALA A 129 0.44 20.72 -2.87
CA ALA A 129 -0.57 21.63 -3.39
C ALA A 129 -0.88 21.33 -4.86
N LYS A 130 -2.17 21.37 -5.23
CA LYS A 130 -2.62 21.33 -6.61
C LYS A 130 -2.74 22.77 -7.09
N GLY A 131 -1.87 23.18 -8.02
CA GLY A 131 -1.91 24.54 -8.57
C GLY A 131 -1.44 25.62 -7.59
N THR A 132 -1.89 26.85 -7.81
CA THR A 132 -1.43 28.03 -7.06
C THR A 132 -2.05 28.09 -5.66
N SER A 133 -1.22 28.22 -4.64
CA SER A 133 -1.65 28.34 -3.24
C SER A 133 -2.38 29.66 -2.97
N PRO A 134 -3.62 29.63 -2.44
CA PRO A 134 -4.34 30.85 -2.04
C PRO A 134 -3.91 31.37 -0.67
N HIS A 135 -3.18 30.58 0.11
CA HIS A 135 -2.60 30.99 1.39
C HIS A 135 -1.10 31.33 1.23
N PRO A 136 -0.54 32.19 2.10
CA PRO A 136 0.88 32.56 2.06
C PRO A 136 1.78 31.31 2.06
N ALA A 137 2.87 31.37 1.30
CA ALA A 137 3.87 30.31 1.35
C ALA A 137 4.41 30.19 2.79
N PRO A 138 4.58 28.96 3.32
CA PRO A 138 5.19 28.78 4.62
C PRO A 138 6.61 29.37 4.60
N PRO A 139 7.11 29.90 5.73
CA PRO A 139 8.48 30.36 5.82
C PRO A 139 9.43 29.22 5.42
N ARG A 140 10.43 29.55 4.61
CA ARG A 140 11.45 28.58 4.21
C ARG A 140 12.33 28.29 5.43
N SER A 141 12.40 27.02 5.81
CA SER A 141 13.37 26.50 6.79
C SER A 141 14.78 26.54 6.22
#